data_AF-A0A4S4MNB2-F1
#
_entry.id   AF-A0A4S4MNB2-F1
#
_cell.length_a   1.000
_cell.length_b   1.000
_cell.length_c   1.000
_cell.angle_alpha   90.00
_cell.angle_beta   90.00
_cell.angle_gamma   90.00
#
_symmetry.space_group_name_H-M   'P 1'
#
loop_
_entity.id
_entity.type
_entity.pdbx_description
1 polymer ?
#
loop_
_entity_poly.entity_id
_entity_poly.type
_entity_poly.pdbx_seq_one_letter_code
_entity_poly.pdbx_strand_id
1 'polypeptide(L)'
;MVSKALMGCWAFVDVFLLAAGVLSLVMSLVWREPNLLLNFTLSNTDLTAGTILGIFLLVTFVISIIAIVQRNHITIGLVLLNWTLFLDFIVIMVVGTYIWFFTLQERNNYFERFKATTPDIRVQLQDHFKCCGYFLPNDTVEFTGFCSSQSFVNSMFNASNLDQFRCVGPITGFADMTLNNIFSTVYGFMAIIILLFLASVCVINKRLEAERFKRIDSKRGKSFV
;
A
#
# COMPACT_ATOMS: atom_id res chain seq x y z
N MET A 1 29.76 -8.02 -22.20
CA MET A 1 28.41 -7.54 -22.59
C MET A 1 27.43 -7.97 -21.51
N VAL A 2 26.39 -7.17 -21.23
CA VAL A 2 25.37 -7.57 -20.24
C VAL A 2 24.61 -8.78 -20.80
N SER A 3 24.41 -9.82 -19.98
CA SER A 3 23.68 -11.02 -20.41
C SER A 3 22.23 -10.68 -20.76
N LYS A 4 21.70 -11.25 -21.85
CA LYS A 4 20.29 -11.10 -22.24
C LYS A 4 19.35 -11.57 -21.13
N ALA A 5 19.73 -12.61 -20.39
CA ALA A 5 18.95 -13.12 -19.26
C ALA A 5 18.86 -12.11 -18.11
N LEU A 6 19.97 -11.40 -17.80
CA LEU A 6 19.99 -10.38 -16.75
C LEU A 6 19.11 -9.19 -17.13
N MET A 7 19.19 -8.74 -18.39
CA MET A 7 18.34 -7.66 -18.91
C MET A 7 16.86 -8.07 -18.94
N GLY A 8 16.56 -9.32 -19.29
CA GLY A 8 15.20 -9.86 -19.27
C GLY A 8 14.63 -9.92 -17.85
N CYS A 9 15.41 -10.39 -16.87
CA CYS A 9 15.01 -10.38 -15.46
C CYS A 9 14.78 -8.96 -14.95
N TRP A 10 15.68 -8.03 -15.24
CA TRP A 10 15.52 -6.62 -14.86
C TRP A 10 14.24 -6.03 -15.45
N ALA A 11 13.98 -6.22 -16.75
CA ALA A 11 12.77 -5.71 -17.41
C ALA A 11 11.49 -6.35 -16.86
N PHE A 12 11.54 -7.63 -16.50
CA PHE A 12 10.41 -8.33 -15.90
C PHE A 12 10.03 -7.73 -14.53
N VAL A 13 11.03 -7.48 -13.67
CA VAL A 13 10.78 -6.85 -12.36
C VAL A 13 10.35 -5.38 -12.53
N ASP A 14 10.87 -4.67 -13.53
CA ASP A 14 10.47 -3.30 -13.85
C ASP A 14 8.99 -3.20 -14.28
N VAL A 15 8.48 -4.19 -15.01
CA VAL A 15 7.03 -4.28 -15.32
C VAL A 15 6.19 -4.50 -14.06
N PHE A 16 6.69 -5.26 -13.08
CA PHE A 16 6.00 -5.37 -11.79
C PHE A 16 6.02 -4.07 -10.99
N LEU A 17 7.08 -3.26 -11.09
CA LEU A 17 7.11 -1.93 -10.49
C LEU A 17 6.01 -1.04 -11.11
N LEU A 18 5.86 -1.07 -12.43
CA LEU A 18 4.76 -0.39 -13.12
C LEU A 18 3.40 -0.89 -12.63
N ALA A 19 3.21 -2.20 -12.56
CA ALA A 19 1.95 -2.80 -12.09
C ALA A 19 1.63 -2.38 -10.64
N ALA A 20 2.62 -2.34 -9.76
CA ALA A 20 2.47 -1.87 -8.38
C ALA A 20 2.04 -0.40 -8.33
N GLY A 21 2.69 0.47 -9.11
CA GLY A 21 2.34 1.88 -9.21
C GLY A 21 0.91 2.11 -9.73
N VAL A 22 0.54 1.42 -10.81
CA VAL A 22 -0.82 1.47 -11.38
C VAL A 22 -1.86 0.95 -10.39
N LEU A 23 -1.61 -0.20 -9.76
CA LEU A 23 -2.55 -0.79 -8.79
C LEU A 23 -2.78 0.14 -7.60
N SER A 24 -1.71 0.69 -7.03
CA SER A 24 -1.79 1.64 -5.90
C SER A 24 -2.59 2.89 -6.28
N LEU A 25 -2.34 3.45 -7.47
CA LEU A 25 -3.02 4.64 -7.94
C LEU A 25 -4.50 4.38 -8.26
N VAL A 26 -4.81 3.32 -8.99
CA VAL A 26 -6.19 2.98 -9.38
C VAL A 26 -7.03 2.66 -8.16
N MET A 27 -6.55 1.82 -7.23
CA MET A 27 -7.30 1.52 -6.00
C MET A 27 -7.56 2.78 -5.17
N SER A 28 -6.58 3.68 -5.09
CA SER A 28 -6.72 4.95 -4.36
C SER A 28 -7.70 5.93 -5.01
N LEU A 29 -8.02 5.77 -6.30
CA LEU A 29 -9.04 6.56 -7.00
C LEU A 29 -10.42 5.90 -6.92
N VAL A 30 -10.50 4.59 -7.19
CA VAL A 30 -11.76 3.83 -7.17
C VAL A 30 -12.37 3.83 -5.77
N TRP A 31 -11.56 3.69 -4.71
CA TRP A 31 -12.06 3.70 -3.34
C TRP A 31 -12.44 5.09 -2.80
N ARG A 32 -12.35 6.15 -3.62
CA ARG A 32 -12.96 7.45 -3.29
C ARG A 32 -14.45 7.51 -3.67
N GLU A 33 -14.96 6.51 -4.38
CA GLU A 33 -16.39 6.44 -4.66
C GLU A 33 -17.22 6.32 -3.38
N PRO A 34 -18.45 6.87 -3.36
CA PRO A 34 -19.28 6.91 -2.15
C PRO A 34 -19.76 5.52 -1.75
N ASN A 35 -18.96 4.82 -0.95
CA ASN A 35 -19.30 3.55 -0.32
C ASN A 35 -19.24 3.69 1.20
N LEU A 36 -20.35 3.38 1.88
CA LEU A 36 -20.48 3.55 3.33
C LEU A 36 -19.35 2.86 4.12
N LEU A 37 -19.07 1.60 3.79
CA LEU A 37 -18.08 0.81 4.52
C LEU A 37 -16.66 1.27 4.21
N LEU A 38 -16.32 1.44 2.93
CA LEU A 38 -14.98 1.88 2.54
C LEU A 38 -14.66 3.29 3.05
N ASN A 39 -15.60 4.23 3.00
CA ASN A 39 -15.40 5.59 3.50
C ASN A 39 -15.25 5.65 5.02
N PHE A 40 -15.86 4.70 5.74
CA PHE A 40 -15.65 4.55 7.18
C PHE A 40 -14.29 3.91 7.49
N THR A 41 -13.95 2.86 6.75
CA THR A 41 -12.71 2.09 6.92
C THR A 41 -11.47 2.90 6.53
N LEU A 42 -11.48 3.57 5.39
CA LEU A 42 -10.34 4.31 4.81
C LEU A 42 -10.61 5.81 4.89
N SER A 43 -9.68 6.55 5.50
CA SER A 43 -9.77 8.02 5.52
C SER A 43 -9.23 8.62 4.22
N ASN A 44 -9.64 9.86 3.93
CA ASN A 44 -9.08 10.63 2.81
C ASN A 44 -7.55 10.75 2.87
N THR A 45 -6.98 10.79 4.08
CA THR A 45 -5.53 10.81 4.28
C THR A 45 -4.90 9.49 3.86
N ASP A 46 -5.50 8.36 4.21
CA ASP A 46 -5.03 7.02 3.84
C ASP A 46 -5.06 6.83 2.31
N LEU A 47 -6.17 7.23 1.67
CA LEU A 47 -6.32 7.24 0.21
C LEU A 47 -5.32 8.17 -0.47
N THR A 48 -5.02 9.32 0.14
CA THR A 48 -4.02 10.25 -0.41
C THR A 48 -2.60 9.70 -0.28
N ALA A 49 -2.26 9.04 0.83
CA ALA A 49 -0.99 8.33 0.98
C ALA A 49 -0.83 7.25 -0.11
N GLY A 50 -1.89 6.49 -0.40
CA GLY A 50 -1.91 5.52 -1.50
C GLY A 50 -1.72 6.14 -2.89
N THR A 51 -2.31 7.31 -3.15
CA THR A 51 -2.07 8.04 -4.41
C THR A 51 -0.63 8.53 -4.54
N ILE A 52 -0.06 9.06 -3.45
CA ILE A 52 1.33 9.54 -3.42
C ILE A 52 2.27 8.37 -3.69
N LEU A 53 2.09 7.25 -2.98
CA LEU A 53 2.87 6.03 -3.20
C LEU A 53 2.81 5.56 -4.66
N GLY A 54 1.61 5.51 -5.24
CA GLY A 54 1.43 5.11 -6.64
C GLY A 54 2.17 6.03 -7.61
N ILE A 55 2.10 7.35 -7.41
CA ILE A 55 2.81 8.33 -8.24
C ILE A 55 4.33 8.15 -8.12
N PHE A 56 4.86 7.97 -6.90
CA PHE A 56 6.28 7.73 -6.69
C PHE A 56 6.78 6.50 -7.46
N LEU A 57 6.09 5.36 -7.34
CA LEU A 57 6.44 4.13 -8.06
C LEU A 57 6.40 4.30 -9.58
N LEU A 58 5.41 5.03 -10.11
CA LEU A 58 5.32 5.33 -11.54
C LEU A 58 6.44 6.26 -12.01
N VAL A 59 6.81 7.27 -11.22
CA VAL A 59 7.96 8.13 -11.51
C VAL A 59 9.25 7.31 -11.51
N THR A 60 9.43 6.41 -10.55
CA THR A 60 10.58 5.50 -10.50
C THR A 60 10.66 4.59 -11.72
N PHE A 61 9.53 4.09 -12.20
CA PHE A 61 9.46 3.34 -13.47
C PHE A 61 9.85 4.20 -14.69
N VAL A 62 9.45 5.48 -14.75
CA VAL A 62 9.91 6.36 -15.84
C VAL A 62 11.43 6.58 -15.74
N ILE A 63 11.96 6.77 -14.53
CA ILE A 63 13.40 6.90 -14.29
C ILE A 63 14.13 5.62 -14.68
N SER A 64 13.56 4.43 -14.43
CA SER A 64 14.19 3.15 -14.76
C SER A 64 14.35 2.97 -16.27
N ILE A 65 13.33 3.33 -17.07
CA ILE A 65 13.40 3.34 -18.53
C ILE A 65 14.48 4.32 -19.02
N ILE A 66 14.50 5.54 -18.48
CA ILE A 66 15.50 6.54 -18.87
C ILE A 66 16.92 6.04 -18.51
N ALA A 67 17.08 5.44 -17.34
CA ALA A 67 18.36 4.91 -16.86
C ALA A 67 18.89 3.77 -17.74
N ILE A 68 18.01 2.89 -18.24
CA ILE A 68 18.45 1.74 -19.02
C ILE A 68 18.79 2.09 -20.48
N VAL A 69 18.06 3.05 -21.08
CA VAL A 69 18.23 3.51 -22.47
C VAL A 69 19.54 4.31 -22.66
N GLN A 70 20.08 4.89 -21.58
CA GLN A 70 21.37 5.59 -21.64
C GLN A 70 22.51 4.70 -22.15
N ARG A 71 23.46 5.32 -22.86
CA ARG A 71 24.63 4.63 -23.42
C ARG A 71 25.35 3.83 -22.33
N ASN A 72 25.83 2.64 -22.70
CA ASN A 72 26.42 1.67 -21.78
C ASN A 72 27.64 2.16 -20.97
N HIS A 73 28.25 3.30 -21.36
CA HIS A 73 29.36 3.92 -20.63
C HIS A 73 28.92 4.91 -19.54
N ILE A 74 27.66 5.32 -19.56
CA ILE A 74 27.07 6.25 -18.59
C ILE A 74 26.28 5.40 -17.59
N THR A 75 26.83 5.23 -16.40
CA THR A 75 26.17 4.49 -15.29
C THR A 75 25.40 5.40 -14.35
N ILE A 76 25.50 6.73 -14.51
CA ILE A 76 24.84 7.73 -13.67
C ILE A 76 23.32 7.52 -13.59
N GLY A 77 22.65 7.19 -14.71
CA GLY A 77 21.21 6.95 -14.69
C GLY A 77 20.81 5.78 -13.78
N LEU A 78 21.58 4.69 -13.80
CA LEU A 78 21.32 3.52 -12.94
C LEU A 78 21.66 3.80 -11.47
N VAL A 79 22.65 4.65 -11.21
CA VAL A 79 22.95 5.12 -9.83
C VAL A 79 21.80 5.98 -9.30
N LEU A 80 21.26 6.88 -10.12
CA LEU A 80 20.09 7.69 -9.76
C LEU A 80 18.87 6.81 -9.48
N LEU A 81 18.60 5.82 -10.35
CA LEU A 81 17.54 4.83 -10.13
C LEU A 81 17.67 4.15 -8.77
N ASN A 82 18.88 3.75 -8.36
CA ASN A 82 19.09 3.10 -7.07
C ASN A 82 18.84 4.02 -5.87
N TRP A 83 19.17 5.30 -5.99
CA TRP A 83 18.80 6.29 -4.97
C TRP A 83 17.29 6.49 -4.89
N THR A 84 16.60 6.52 -6.04
CA THR A 84 15.14 6.60 -6.07
C THR A 84 14.49 5.34 -5.48
N LEU A 85 14.97 4.14 -5.82
CA LEU A 85 14.49 2.88 -5.25
C LEU A 85 14.70 2.81 -3.73
N PHE A 86 15.80 3.37 -3.23
CA PHE A 86 16.03 3.49 -1.79
C PHE A 86 15.06 4.46 -1.12
N LEU A 87 14.69 5.56 -1.78
CA LEU A 87 13.64 6.45 -1.30
C LEU A 87 12.29 5.73 -1.26
N ASP A 88 11.92 5.01 -2.33
CA ASP A 88 10.66 4.26 -2.39
C ASP A 88 10.60 3.18 -1.29
N PHE A 89 11.72 2.51 -1.01
CA PHE A 89 11.84 1.59 0.11
C PHE A 89 11.46 2.25 1.44
N ILE A 90 11.96 3.45 1.71
CA ILE A 90 11.63 4.19 2.95
C ILE A 90 10.14 4.56 2.97
N VAL A 91 9.59 5.06 1.85
CA VAL A 91 8.18 5.45 1.78
C VAL A 91 7.27 4.25 2.04
N ILE A 92 7.52 3.10 1.42
CA ILE A 92 6.74 1.88 1.64
C ILE A 92 6.87 1.39 3.08
N MET A 93 8.08 1.41 3.64
CA MET A 93 8.27 1.05 5.05
C MET A 93 7.41 1.91 5.96
N VAL A 94 7.41 3.23 5.78
CA VAL A 94 6.65 4.16 6.62
C VAL A 94 5.14 3.94 6.46
N VAL A 95 4.64 3.90 5.22
CA VAL A 95 3.21 3.72 4.95
C VAL A 95 2.72 2.34 5.41
N GLY A 96 3.44 1.27 5.09
CA GLY A 96 3.11 -0.09 5.50
C GLY A 96 3.11 -0.23 7.03
N THR A 97 4.11 0.34 7.71
CA THR A 97 4.20 0.27 9.17
C THR A 97 3.08 1.08 9.83
N TYR A 98 2.73 2.25 9.29
CA TYR A 98 1.61 3.05 9.80
C TYR A 98 0.28 2.27 9.75
N ILE A 99 -0.03 1.66 8.59
CA ILE A 99 -1.27 0.87 8.42
C ILE A 99 -1.24 -0.35 9.34
N TRP A 100 -0.10 -1.03 9.45
CA TRP A 100 0.05 -2.18 10.34
C TRP A 100 -0.13 -1.81 11.83
N PHE A 101 0.40 -0.69 12.30
CA PHE A 101 0.13 -0.22 13.66
C PHE A 101 -1.35 0.10 13.87
N PHE A 102 -2.02 0.61 12.84
CA PHE A 102 -3.45 0.89 12.91
C PHE A 102 -4.28 -0.39 13.11
N THR A 103 -3.89 -1.50 12.48
CA THR A 103 -4.58 -2.80 12.66
C THR A 103 -4.39 -3.38 14.07
N LEU A 104 -3.25 -3.15 14.72
CA LEU A 104 -3.03 -3.61 16.10
C LEU A 104 -3.99 -2.98 17.12
N GLN A 105 -4.43 -1.73 16.89
CA GLN A 105 -5.36 -1.01 17.76
C GLN A 105 -6.70 -0.74 17.08
N GLU A 106 -7.07 -1.58 16.12
CA GLU A 106 -8.22 -1.39 15.23
C GLU A 106 -9.50 -1.04 15.99
N ARG A 107 -9.84 -1.84 17.01
CA ARG A 107 -11.06 -1.64 17.81
C ARG A 107 -11.13 -0.26 18.47
N ASN A 108 -10.03 0.25 18.99
CA ASN A 108 -10.00 1.56 19.63
C ASN A 108 -9.97 2.69 18.59
N ASN A 109 -9.20 2.52 17.52
CA ASN A 109 -9.11 3.51 16.44
C ASN A 109 -10.47 3.72 15.75
N TYR A 110 -11.20 2.64 15.46
CA TYR A 110 -12.54 2.74 14.89
C TYR A 110 -13.60 3.19 15.88
N PHE A 111 -13.39 3.04 17.20
CA PHE A 111 -14.28 3.64 18.20
C PHE A 111 -14.24 5.16 18.15
N GLU A 112 -13.03 5.73 18.12
CA GLU A 112 -12.85 7.17 18.00
C GLU A 112 -13.40 7.70 16.66
N ARG A 113 -13.19 6.96 15.56
CA ARG A 113 -13.82 7.30 14.27
C ARG A 113 -15.34 7.21 14.34
N PHE A 114 -15.90 6.18 14.97
CA PHE A 114 -17.34 6.00 15.13
C PHE A 114 -17.95 7.19 15.89
N LYS A 115 -17.33 7.62 17.00
CA LYS A 115 -17.75 8.81 17.76
C LYS A 115 -17.67 10.11 16.97
N ALA A 116 -16.61 10.29 16.18
CA ALA A 116 -16.39 11.49 15.38
C ALA A 116 -17.32 11.58 14.16
N THR A 117 -17.99 10.47 13.81
CA THR A 117 -18.85 10.36 12.63
C THR A 117 -20.24 10.95 12.90
N THR A 118 -20.87 11.48 11.84
CA THR A 118 -22.21 12.08 11.93
C THR A 118 -23.28 11.07 12.38
N PRO A 119 -24.35 11.50 13.06
CA PRO A 119 -25.45 10.62 13.47
C PRO A 119 -26.04 9.81 12.31
N ASP A 120 -26.19 10.41 11.13
CA ASP A 120 -26.75 9.75 9.94
C ASP A 120 -25.92 8.54 9.49
N ILE A 121 -24.59 8.67 9.46
CA ILE A 121 -23.70 7.57 9.07
C ILE A 121 -23.71 6.48 10.16
N ARG A 122 -23.80 6.87 11.44
CA ARG A 122 -23.93 5.90 12.55
C ARG A 122 -25.21 5.09 12.44
N VAL A 123 -26.34 5.71 12.11
CA VAL A 123 -27.62 5.02 11.86
C VAL A 123 -27.50 4.09 10.65
N GLN A 124 -26.90 4.54 9.55
CA GLN A 124 -26.68 3.69 8.37
C GLN A 124 -25.81 2.47 8.70
N LEU A 125 -24.79 2.62 9.54
CA LEU A 125 -23.91 1.53 9.95
C LEU A 125 -24.64 0.52 10.86
N GLN A 126 -25.45 1.02 11.79
CA GLN A 126 -26.32 0.22 12.65
C GLN A 126 -27.35 -0.56 11.83
N ASP A 127 -27.97 0.09 10.85
CA ASP A 127 -28.95 -0.53 9.94
C ASP A 127 -28.31 -1.57 9.02
N HIS A 128 -27.09 -1.32 8.54
CA HIS A 128 -26.37 -2.22 7.66
C HIS A 128 -25.96 -3.50 8.38
N PHE A 129 -25.36 -3.37 9.57
CA PHE A 129 -24.86 -4.51 10.34
C PHE A 129 -25.85 -5.10 11.33
N LYS A 130 -27.06 -4.52 11.45
CA LYS A 130 -28.10 -4.93 12.41
C LYS A 130 -27.55 -5.00 13.83
N CYS A 131 -26.84 -3.95 14.22
CA CYS A 131 -26.15 -3.82 15.49
C CYS A 131 -26.53 -2.49 16.16
N CYS A 132 -26.38 -2.41 17.47
CA CYS A 132 -26.58 -1.20 18.26
C CYS A 132 -25.33 -0.94 19.10
N GLY A 133 -24.90 0.33 19.15
CA GLY A 133 -23.73 0.77 19.90
C GLY A 133 -22.39 0.12 19.51
N TYR A 134 -21.28 0.73 19.92
CA TYR A 134 -19.96 0.26 19.45
C TYR A 134 -19.41 -0.89 20.31
N PHE A 135 -19.03 -0.63 21.57
CA PHE A 135 -18.53 -1.66 22.49
C PHE A 135 -19.65 -2.34 23.27
N LEU A 136 -20.63 -1.56 23.73
CA LEU A 136 -21.84 -2.04 24.37
C LEU A 136 -23.06 -1.64 23.53
N PRO A 137 -24.15 -2.43 23.57
CA PRO A 137 -25.39 -2.10 22.86
C PRO A 137 -25.96 -0.70 23.14
N ASN A 138 -25.79 -0.19 24.36
CA ASN A 138 -26.29 1.13 24.75
C ASN A 138 -25.29 2.28 24.56
N ASP A 139 -24.05 2.00 24.19
CA ASP A 139 -22.98 2.99 24.14
C ASP A 139 -22.87 3.59 22.74
N THR A 140 -22.88 4.92 22.63
CA THR A 140 -22.83 5.67 21.35
C THR A 140 -23.94 5.32 20.34
N VAL A 141 -25.08 4.81 20.83
CA VAL A 141 -26.24 4.44 20.02
C VAL A 141 -27.03 5.67 19.56
N GLU A 142 -27.61 5.59 18.36
CA GLU A 142 -28.59 6.55 17.88
C GLU A 142 -29.94 5.85 17.87
N PHE A 143 -30.95 6.42 18.52
CA PHE A 143 -32.27 5.78 18.67
C PHE A 143 -33.12 6.01 17.42
N THR A 144 -32.66 5.50 16.29
CA THR A 144 -33.30 5.66 14.98
C THR A 144 -32.96 4.45 14.10
N GLY A 145 -33.85 4.07 13.18
CA GLY A 145 -33.66 2.89 12.34
C GLY A 145 -33.84 1.58 13.11
N PHE A 146 -32.88 0.65 12.96
CA PHE A 146 -32.86 -0.67 13.59
C PHE A 146 -32.87 -0.56 15.12
N CYS A 147 -32.14 0.41 15.69
CA CYS A 147 -32.13 0.68 17.13
C CYS A 147 -33.31 1.61 17.49
N SER A 148 -34.54 1.16 17.26
CA SER A 148 -35.74 2.00 17.30
C SER A 148 -36.04 2.66 18.65
N SER A 149 -35.63 2.04 19.76
CA SER A 149 -35.87 2.55 21.11
C SER A 149 -34.87 2.02 22.13
N GLN A 150 -34.69 2.75 23.23
CA GLN A 150 -33.89 2.29 24.37
C GLN A 150 -34.36 0.93 24.91
N SER A 151 -35.68 0.66 24.91
CA SER A 151 -36.23 -0.62 25.36
C SER A 151 -35.82 -1.80 24.46
N PHE A 152 -35.72 -1.57 23.15
CA PHE A 152 -35.24 -2.56 22.19
C PHE A 152 -33.74 -2.82 22.33
N VAL A 153 -32.95 -1.75 22.49
CA VAL A 153 -31.50 -1.87 22.73
C VAL A 153 -31.22 -2.62 24.04
N ASN A 154 -32.01 -2.34 25.09
CA ASN A 154 -31.87 -3.02 26.38
C ASN A 154 -32.30 -4.49 26.33
N SER A 155 -33.24 -4.88 25.47
CA SER A 155 -33.62 -6.28 25.30
C SER A 155 -32.57 -7.09 24.52
N MET A 156 -31.73 -6.42 23.74
CA MET A 156 -30.58 -7.03 23.06
C MET A 156 -29.35 -7.21 23.96
N PHE A 157 -29.31 -6.51 25.09
CA PHE A 157 -28.24 -6.68 26.05
C PHE A 157 -28.36 -8.03 26.76
N ASN A 158 -27.42 -8.93 26.46
CA ASN A 158 -27.31 -10.22 27.12
C ASN A 158 -26.02 -10.27 27.95
N ALA A 159 -26.15 -10.27 29.29
CA ALA A 159 -25.01 -10.35 30.20
C ALA A 159 -24.20 -11.66 30.05
N SER A 160 -24.82 -12.72 29.54
CA SER A 160 -24.15 -14.00 29.25
C SER A 160 -23.41 -14.02 27.92
N ASN A 161 -23.70 -13.08 27.01
CA ASN A 161 -23.04 -12.97 25.72
C ASN A 161 -22.94 -11.51 25.26
N LEU A 162 -21.92 -10.82 25.78
CA LEU A 162 -21.64 -9.41 25.51
C LEU A 162 -21.25 -9.13 24.04
N ASP A 163 -21.08 -10.18 23.24
CA ASP A 163 -20.66 -10.09 21.84
C ASP A 163 -21.86 -10.03 20.87
N GLN A 164 -23.07 -10.31 21.35
CA GLN A 164 -24.28 -10.24 20.54
C GLN A 164 -24.71 -8.77 20.33
N PHE A 165 -25.02 -8.43 19.07
CA PHE A 165 -25.58 -7.14 18.63
C PHE A 165 -24.72 -5.88 18.80
N ARG A 166 -23.45 -5.98 19.22
CA ARG A 166 -22.50 -4.84 19.22
C ARG A 166 -21.93 -4.58 17.82
N CYS A 167 -21.73 -3.32 17.46
CA CYS A 167 -21.23 -2.96 16.13
C CYS A 167 -19.72 -3.18 15.94
N VAL A 168 -18.92 -3.23 17.01
CA VAL A 168 -17.46 -3.40 16.88
C VAL A 168 -17.09 -4.66 16.10
N GLY A 169 -17.74 -5.79 16.35
CA GLY A 169 -17.43 -7.07 15.70
C GLY A 169 -17.52 -7.03 14.17
N PRO A 170 -18.70 -6.72 13.59
CA PRO A 170 -18.86 -6.69 12.14
C PRO A 170 -18.08 -5.54 11.48
N ILE A 171 -17.95 -4.38 12.15
CA ILE A 171 -17.15 -3.26 11.65
C ILE A 171 -15.68 -3.68 11.52
N THR A 172 -15.08 -4.20 12.61
CA THR A 172 -13.68 -4.64 12.56
C THR A 172 -13.50 -5.87 11.70
N GLY A 173 -14.52 -6.73 11.54
CA GLY A 173 -14.42 -7.85 10.60
C GLY A 173 -14.22 -7.41 9.15
N PHE A 174 -14.95 -6.37 8.72
CA PHE A 174 -14.76 -5.80 7.37
C PHE A 174 -13.45 -5.01 7.26
N ALA A 175 -13.14 -4.20 8.28
CA ALA A 175 -11.95 -3.36 8.28
C ALA A 175 -10.66 -4.19 8.39
N ASP A 176 -10.60 -5.23 9.23
CA ASP A 176 -9.47 -6.15 9.36
C ASP A 176 -9.16 -6.81 8.01
N MET A 177 -10.17 -7.39 7.34
CA MET A 177 -9.97 -7.98 6.01
C MET A 177 -9.42 -6.96 5.00
N THR A 178 -9.96 -5.75 5.01
CA THR A 178 -9.56 -4.69 4.07
C THR A 178 -8.14 -4.21 4.34
N LEU A 179 -7.83 -3.86 5.60
CA LEU A 179 -6.52 -3.35 5.99
C LEU A 179 -5.44 -4.43 5.88
N ASN A 180 -5.76 -5.69 6.18
CA ASN A 180 -4.84 -6.81 6.06
C ASN A 180 -4.41 -7.04 4.61
N ASN A 181 -5.36 -6.96 3.67
CA ASN A 181 -5.06 -7.04 2.25
C ASN A 181 -4.23 -5.83 1.77
N ILE A 182 -4.56 -4.62 2.24
CA ILE A 182 -3.83 -3.40 1.87
C ILE A 182 -2.39 -3.46 2.37
N PHE A 183 -2.16 -3.69 3.66
CA PHE A 183 -0.79 -3.69 4.19
C PHE A 183 0.03 -4.81 3.56
N SER A 184 -0.56 -6.00 3.35
CA SER A 184 0.15 -7.14 2.75
C SER A 184 0.57 -6.83 1.32
N THR A 185 -0.31 -6.16 0.56
CA THR A 185 -0.02 -5.73 -0.82
C THR A 185 1.08 -4.65 -0.84
N VAL A 186 1.00 -3.65 0.05
CA VAL A 186 2.01 -2.59 0.17
C VAL A 186 3.38 -3.15 0.55
N TYR A 187 3.45 -4.05 1.54
CA TYR A 187 4.70 -4.76 1.85
C TYR A 187 5.13 -5.70 0.72
N GLY A 188 4.21 -6.24 -0.07
CA GLY A 188 4.52 -6.99 -1.29
C GLY A 188 5.31 -6.17 -2.31
N PHE A 189 5.05 -4.86 -2.41
CA PHE A 189 5.83 -3.96 -3.28
C PHE A 189 7.30 -3.85 -2.83
N MET A 190 7.59 -4.11 -1.55
CA MET A 190 8.96 -4.14 -1.04
C MET A 190 9.82 -5.19 -1.75
N ALA A 191 9.26 -6.37 -2.00
CA ALA A 191 9.97 -7.44 -2.68
C ALA A 191 10.36 -7.01 -4.11
N ILE A 192 9.47 -6.30 -4.81
CA ILE A 192 9.72 -5.79 -6.16
C ILE A 192 10.88 -4.78 -6.14
N ILE A 193 10.88 -3.84 -5.20
CA ILE A 193 11.94 -2.82 -5.08
C ILE A 193 13.29 -3.45 -4.77
N ILE A 194 13.35 -4.36 -3.81
CA ILE A 194 14.61 -5.02 -3.43
C ILE A 194 15.16 -5.82 -4.62
N LEU A 195 14.30 -6.56 -5.34
CA LEU A 195 14.71 -7.30 -6.52
C LEU A 195 15.20 -6.37 -7.64
N LEU A 196 14.51 -5.26 -7.89
CA LEU A 196 14.92 -4.30 -8.92
C LEU A 196 16.23 -3.60 -8.56
N PHE A 197 16.43 -3.27 -7.28
CA PHE A 197 17.66 -2.71 -6.75
C PHE A 197 18.84 -3.67 -6.89
N LEU A 198 18.66 -4.95 -6.57
CA LEU A 198 19.71 -5.95 -6.76
C LEU A 198 20.02 -6.14 -8.25
N ALA A 199 18.99 -6.24 -9.09
CA ALA A 199 19.14 -6.39 -10.53
C ALA A 199 19.88 -5.19 -11.16
N SER A 200 19.53 -3.96 -10.77
CA SER A 200 20.19 -2.74 -11.26
C SER A 200 21.65 -2.67 -10.83
N VAL A 201 22.00 -3.03 -9.58
CA VAL A 201 23.39 -3.11 -9.11
C VAL A 201 24.17 -4.15 -9.91
N CYS A 202 23.60 -5.32 -10.19
CA CYS A 202 24.23 -6.32 -11.05
C CYS A 202 24.48 -5.79 -12.47
N VAL A 203 23.53 -5.04 -13.04
CA VAL A 203 23.70 -4.39 -14.36
C VAL A 203 24.81 -3.35 -14.32
N ILE A 204 24.86 -2.48 -13.30
CA ILE A 204 25.93 -1.47 -13.13
C ILE A 204 27.29 -2.15 -13.09
N ASN A 205 27.46 -3.17 -12.24
CA ASN A 205 28.73 -3.89 -12.11
C ASN A 205 29.18 -4.52 -13.43
N LYS A 206 28.25 -5.12 -14.19
CA LYS A 206 28.56 -5.69 -15.52
C LYS A 206 28.92 -4.63 -16.56
N ARG A 207 28.32 -3.43 -16.49
CA ARG A 207 28.69 -2.30 -17.36
C ARG A 207 30.10 -1.81 -17.03
N LEU A 208 30.42 -1.63 -15.74
CA LEU A 208 31.74 -1.20 -15.28
C LEU A 208 32.85 -2.21 -15.60
N GLU A 209 32.59 -3.51 -15.44
CA GLU A 209 33.51 -4.57 -15.87
C GLU A 209 33.82 -4.47 -17.36
N ALA A 210 32.77 -4.32 -18.20
CA ALA A 210 32.95 -4.21 -19.65
C ALA A 210 33.76 -2.97 -20.05
N GLU A 211 33.57 -1.84 -19.37
CA GLU A 211 34.41 -0.65 -19.58
C GLU A 211 35.86 -0.86 -19.16
N ARG A 212 36.07 -1.52 -18.02
CA ARG A 212 37.41 -1.83 -17.52
C ARG A 212 38.17 -2.70 -18.53
N PHE A 213 37.54 -3.72 -19.08
CA PHE A 213 38.14 -4.55 -20.12
C PHE A 213 38.46 -3.75 -21.39
N LYS A 214 37.55 -2.87 -21.85
CA LYS A 214 37.83 -1.97 -22.98
C LYS A 214 39.05 -1.08 -22.75
N ARG A 215 39.21 -0.52 -21.54
CA ARG A 215 40.38 0.31 -21.17
C ARG A 215 41.68 -0.49 -21.07
N ILE A 216 41.62 -1.78 -20.73
CA ILE A 216 42.80 -2.67 -20.71
C ILE A 216 43.20 -3.04 -22.14
N ASP A 217 42.24 -3.37 -23.00
CA ASP A 217 42.52 -3.71 -24.40
C ASP A 217 43.09 -2.52 -25.17
N SER A 218 42.57 -1.30 -24.93
CA SER A 218 43.11 -0.09 -25.56
C SER A 218 44.56 0.19 -25.15
N LYS A 219 44.97 -0.19 -23.94
CA LYS A 219 46.38 -0.07 -23.49
C LYS A 219 47.30 -1.14 -24.08
N ARG A 220 46.75 -2.30 -24.46
CA ARG A 220 47.51 -3.42 -25.02
C ARG A 220 47.71 -3.32 -26.55
N GLY A 221 47.28 -2.21 -27.17
CA GLY A 221 47.52 -1.94 -28.60
C GLY A 221 46.79 -2.88 -29.56
N LYS A 222 45.88 -3.74 -29.08
CA LYS A 222 45.05 -4.59 -29.93
C LYS A 222 43.82 -3.79 -30.35
N SER A 223 43.87 -3.20 -31.54
CA SER A 223 42.67 -2.70 -32.24
C SER A 223 41.74 -3.89 -32.51
N PHE A 224 40.46 -3.76 -32.18
CA PHE A 224 39.45 -4.72 -32.60
C PHE A 224 39.45 -4.82 -34.13
N VAL A 225 39.70 -6.02 -34.64
CA VAL A 225 39.02 -6.54 -35.84
C VAL A 225 37.77 -7.26 -35.34
#